data_AF-A0AAN7TXC6-F1
#
_entry.id   AF-A0AAN7TXC6-F1
#
_cell.length_a   1.000
_cell.length_b   1.000
_cell.length_c   1.000
_cell.angle_alpha   90.00
_cell.angle_beta   90.00
_cell.angle_gamma   90.00
#
_symmetry.space_group_name_H-M   'P 1'
#
loop_
_entity.id
_entity.type
_entity.pdbx_description
1 polymer ?
#
loop_
_entity_poly.entity_id
_entity_poly.type
_entity_poly.pdbx_seq_one_letter_code
_entity_poly.pdbx_strand_id
1 'polypeptide(L)'
;MDLNKEWEKVQEMAFTSWVNSVLDKRGVDKIADVSTDLSDGVKLIYFLESVSGKKFPKKFDLEPKTRIMRVQNLHLAMLFIDEDLKIKVQGVAAEEFVDNNKKMILGFLWTLYRKYRISVINEGDKSSEEGLLAWCKKTTEGYNNVNITNFKGSFRDGHGFLALAHKYDPSVFKYEEFEGHDNIARLNAAFDFAEKGLGIPKLLEAESLSKGNVDERSIVLYTSLFFHAFRAKEEREALEASQNSLNNKLASLEQSLEGEKHSQEELVKQKKDLEDALNKIRGENENRNNRITDLQSKIDDALRGLDDEKLAKLDLESRLAKCEKDKAILELKLAEILDEKDRLEKKIDEDKKRAEAERLGLGLIRQHLAAQFSDIHKWQSLLEHPETVPYTGTPVDLDSELSSLSFEEQAKKLASKLESENILVEKYLAGKEEAKAAAKK
;
A
#
# COMPACT_ATOMS: atom_id res chain seq x y z
N MET A 1 -11.40 -86.24 -40.68
CA MET A 1 -10.86 -85.27 -39.71
C MET A 1 -11.40 -85.67 -38.35
N ASP A 2 -10.53 -86.00 -37.39
CA ASP A 2 -10.95 -86.37 -36.04
C ASP A 2 -11.63 -85.18 -35.36
N LEU A 3 -12.93 -85.29 -35.05
CA LEU A 3 -13.68 -84.30 -34.23
C LEU A 3 -12.94 -83.97 -32.92
N ASN A 4 -12.10 -84.89 -32.42
CA ASN A 4 -11.30 -84.72 -31.22
C ASN A 4 -10.21 -83.63 -31.31
N LYS A 5 -9.88 -83.07 -32.48
CA LYS A 5 -8.84 -82.03 -32.61
C LYS A 5 -9.37 -80.62 -32.83
N GLU A 6 -10.63 -80.48 -33.20
CA GLU A 6 -11.20 -79.18 -33.55
C GLU A 6 -11.41 -78.32 -32.29
N TRP A 7 -11.97 -78.90 -31.23
CA TRP A 7 -12.14 -78.21 -29.95
C TRP A 7 -10.80 -77.80 -29.30
N GLU A 8 -9.73 -78.59 -29.50
CA GLU A 8 -8.38 -78.26 -29.01
C GLU A 8 -7.87 -76.99 -29.69
N LYS A 9 -8.02 -76.88 -31.01
CA LYS A 9 -7.62 -75.70 -31.78
C LYS A 9 -8.38 -74.44 -31.35
N VAL A 10 -9.69 -74.56 -31.14
CA VAL A 10 -10.54 -73.45 -30.65
C VAL A 10 -10.04 -72.95 -29.30
N GLN A 11 -9.82 -73.86 -28.35
CA GLN A 11 -9.34 -73.51 -27.01
C GLN A 11 -7.92 -72.95 -27.03
N GLU A 12 -7.02 -73.52 -27.83
CA GLU A 12 -5.65 -73.04 -28.01
C GLU A 12 -5.64 -71.58 -28.49
N MET A 13 -6.35 -71.28 -29.59
CA MET A 13 -6.45 -69.91 -30.11
C MET A 13 -7.06 -68.94 -29.10
N ALA A 14 -8.14 -69.35 -28.42
CA ALA A 14 -8.82 -68.52 -27.43
C ALA A 14 -7.94 -68.22 -26.22
N PHE A 15 -7.25 -69.23 -25.68
CA PHE A 15 -6.39 -69.05 -24.52
C PHE A 15 -5.10 -68.32 -24.90
N THR A 16 -4.53 -68.52 -26.08
CA THR A 16 -3.43 -67.69 -26.58
C THR A 16 -3.83 -66.23 -26.64
N SER A 17 -5.01 -65.93 -27.22
CA SER A 17 -5.53 -64.56 -27.25
C SER A 17 -5.77 -64.00 -25.84
N TRP A 18 -6.29 -64.81 -24.92
CA TRP A 18 -6.55 -64.39 -23.54
C TRP A 18 -5.25 -64.12 -22.77
N VAL A 19 -4.28 -65.04 -22.81
CA VAL A 19 -2.98 -64.89 -22.16
C VAL A 19 -2.27 -63.65 -22.71
N ASN A 20 -2.27 -63.45 -24.03
CA ASN A 20 -1.72 -62.25 -24.65
C ASN A 20 -2.42 -60.98 -24.15
N SER A 21 -3.75 -60.96 -24.04
CA SER A 21 -4.48 -59.78 -23.52
C SER A 21 -4.12 -59.42 -22.07
N VAL A 22 -3.66 -60.40 -21.28
CA VAL A 22 -3.22 -60.19 -19.89
C VAL A 22 -1.74 -59.78 -19.83
N LEU A 23 -0.88 -60.42 -20.64
CA LEU A 23 0.55 -60.13 -20.71
C LEU A 23 0.85 -58.75 -21.33
N ASP A 24 0.05 -58.32 -22.31
CA ASP A 24 0.18 -57.02 -22.98
C ASP A 24 0.04 -55.86 -21.98
N LYS A 25 -0.86 -55.97 -20.99
CA LYS A 25 -1.00 -55.01 -19.88
C LYS A 25 0.25 -54.89 -19.01
N ARG A 26 1.11 -55.91 -19.00
CA ARG A 26 2.36 -55.96 -18.24
C ARG A 26 3.57 -55.56 -19.10
N GLY A 27 3.41 -55.42 -20.42
CA GLY A 27 4.50 -55.15 -21.35
C GLY A 27 5.40 -56.36 -21.63
N VAL A 28 4.87 -57.58 -21.50
CA VAL A 28 5.59 -58.83 -21.81
C VAL A 28 5.33 -59.23 -23.26
N ASP A 29 6.33 -59.83 -23.91
CA ASP A 29 6.21 -60.31 -25.29
C ASP A 29 5.05 -61.29 -25.49
N LYS A 30 4.35 -61.15 -26.62
CA LYS A 30 3.23 -62.00 -26.98
C LYS A 30 3.68 -63.43 -27.24
N ILE A 31 2.87 -64.38 -26.82
CA ILE A 31 3.00 -65.81 -27.14
C ILE A 31 2.28 -66.16 -28.44
N ALA A 32 2.80 -67.16 -29.14
CA ALA A 32 2.20 -67.72 -30.35
C ALA A 32 1.36 -68.98 -30.04
N ASP A 33 1.83 -69.86 -29.14
CA ASP A 33 1.13 -71.09 -28.73
C ASP A 33 1.26 -71.30 -27.21
N VAL A 34 0.14 -71.26 -26.50
CA VAL A 34 0.07 -71.53 -25.05
C VAL A 34 0.64 -72.88 -24.64
N SER A 35 0.66 -73.86 -25.54
CA SER A 35 1.14 -75.21 -25.27
C SER A 35 2.65 -75.31 -25.21
N THR A 36 3.36 -74.38 -25.85
CA THR A 36 4.82 -74.42 -25.99
C THR A 36 5.48 -73.23 -25.33
N ASP A 37 4.91 -72.03 -25.48
CA ASP A 37 5.49 -70.78 -24.96
C ASP A 37 5.33 -70.61 -23.45
N LEU A 38 4.54 -71.45 -22.78
CA LEU A 38 4.41 -71.49 -21.32
C LEU A 38 5.32 -72.54 -20.66
N SER A 39 6.04 -73.34 -21.46
CA SER A 39 6.83 -74.49 -20.98
C SER A 39 8.04 -74.14 -20.12
N ASP A 40 8.46 -72.87 -20.09
CA ASP A 40 9.54 -72.36 -19.24
C ASP A 40 9.07 -71.86 -17.87
N GLY A 41 7.75 -71.72 -17.68
CA GLY A 41 7.11 -71.24 -16.47
C GLY A 41 7.17 -69.74 -16.23
N VAL A 42 8.02 -68.97 -16.92
CA VAL A 42 8.20 -67.53 -16.69
C VAL A 42 6.96 -66.76 -17.09
N LYS A 43 6.51 -66.96 -18.34
CA LYS A 43 5.30 -66.31 -18.86
C LYS A 43 4.04 -66.78 -18.13
N LEU A 44 4.02 -68.04 -17.69
CA LEU A 44 2.93 -68.57 -16.87
C LEU A 44 2.83 -67.85 -15.52
N ILE A 45 3.96 -67.67 -14.82
CA ILE A 45 3.99 -66.94 -13.54
C ILE A 45 3.54 -65.49 -13.73
N TYR A 46 4.04 -64.81 -14.77
CA TYR A 46 3.61 -63.45 -15.06
C TYR A 46 2.12 -63.35 -15.35
N PHE A 47 1.59 -64.29 -16.11
CA PHE A 47 0.16 -64.40 -16.37
C PHE A 47 -0.64 -64.61 -15.08
N LEU A 48 -0.22 -65.53 -14.21
CA LEU A 48 -0.90 -65.83 -12.94
C LEU A 48 -0.90 -64.63 -11.98
N GLU A 49 0.21 -63.91 -11.86
CA GLU A 49 0.30 -62.70 -11.06
C GLU A 49 -0.63 -61.60 -11.61
N SER A 50 -0.63 -61.39 -12.93
CA SER A 50 -1.46 -60.36 -13.58
C SER A 50 -2.96 -60.68 -13.54
N VAL A 51 -3.36 -61.94 -13.76
CA VAL A 51 -4.77 -62.33 -13.77
C VAL A 51 -5.36 -62.38 -12.35
N SER A 52 -4.55 -62.74 -11.35
CA SER A 52 -5.00 -62.82 -9.95
C SER A 52 -4.93 -61.49 -9.22
N GLY A 53 -4.11 -60.54 -9.69
CA GLY A 53 -3.79 -59.31 -8.98
C GLY A 53 -2.96 -59.51 -7.71
N LYS A 54 -2.48 -60.72 -7.44
CA LYS A 54 -1.64 -61.04 -6.27
C LYS A 54 -0.19 -61.16 -6.68
N LYS A 55 0.70 -60.59 -5.87
CA LYS A 55 2.14 -60.70 -6.09
C LYS A 55 2.61 -62.14 -5.92
N PHE A 56 3.47 -62.59 -6.83
CA PHE A 56 4.06 -63.92 -6.74
C PHE A 56 5.08 -63.95 -5.58
N PRO A 57 4.92 -64.83 -4.57
CA PRO A 57 5.66 -64.73 -3.31
C PRO A 57 7.08 -65.32 -3.37
N LYS A 58 7.31 -66.30 -4.27
CA LYS A 58 8.55 -67.07 -4.33
C LYS A 58 9.46 -66.54 -5.45
N LYS A 59 10.78 -66.54 -5.26
CA LYS A 59 11.73 -66.22 -6.34
C LYS A 59 11.76 -67.37 -7.35
N PHE A 60 11.82 -67.04 -8.64
CA PHE A 60 11.87 -68.00 -9.74
C PHE A 60 12.94 -67.58 -10.75
N ASP A 61 13.37 -68.50 -11.60
CA ASP A 61 14.43 -68.27 -12.58
C ASP A 61 13.87 -67.54 -13.81
N LEU A 62 14.43 -66.38 -14.15
CA LEU A 62 13.97 -65.59 -15.30
C LEU A 62 14.46 -66.14 -16.65
N GLU A 63 15.55 -66.90 -16.64
CA GLU A 63 16.15 -67.51 -17.83
C GLU A 63 16.45 -69.00 -17.59
N PRO A 64 15.42 -69.86 -17.48
CA PRO A 64 15.60 -71.27 -17.17
C PRO A 64 16.17 -72.06 -18.36
N LYS A 65 17.49 -72.28 -18.36
CA LYS A 65 18.22 -72.96 -19.46
C LYS A 65 18.06 -74.48 -19.46
N THR A 66 17.91 -75.08 -18.28
CA THR A 66 17.82 -76.54 -18.12
C THR A 66 16.38 -76.99 -17.90
N ARG A 67 16.07 -78.24 -18.26
CA ARG A 67 14.75 -78.85 -18.00
C ARG A 67 14.37 -78.76 -16.51
N ILE A 68 15.35 -78.97 -15.63
CA ILE A 68 15.15 -78.93 -14.17
C ILE A 68 14.69 -77.54 -13.72
N MET A 69 15.31 -76.46 -14.21
CA MET A 69 14.91 -75.09 -13.88
C MET A 69 13.51 -74.75 -14.40
N ARG A 70 13.15 -75.22 -15.60
CA ARG A 70 11.78 -75.05 -16.14
C ARG A 70 10.73 -75.77 -15.27
N VAL A 71 10.98 -77.03 -14.90
CA VAL A 71 10.11 -77.79 -13.99
C VAL A 71 9.98 -77.07 -12.65
N GLN A 72 11.08 -76.53 -12.10
CA GLN A 72 11.06 -75.79 -10.84
C GLN A 72 10.15 -74.55 -10.91
N ASN A 73 10.29 -73.72 -11.95
CA ASN A 73 9.43 -72.56 -12.15
C ASN A 73 7.95 -72.96 -12.25
N LEU A 74 7.65 -73.98 -13.04
CA LEU A 74 6.29 -74.48 -13.23
C LEU A 74 5.72 -75.08 -11.95
N HIS A 75 6.52 -75.79 -11.16
CA HIS A 75 6.12 -76.28 -9.85
C HIS A 75 5.78 -75.14 -8.89
N LEU A 76 6.59 -74.06 -8.87
CA LEU A 76 6.28 -72.87 -8.10
C LEU A 76 4.97 -72.22 -8.56
N ALA A 77 4.70 -72.19 -9.86
CA ALA A 77 3.44 -71.71 -10.42
C ALA A 77 2.24 -72.56 -9.95
N MET A 78 2.38 -73.89 -9.93
CA MET A 78 1.33 -74.79 -9.42
C MET A 78 1.08 -74.58 -7.91
N LEU A 79 2.14 -74.43 -7.11
CA LEU A 79 2.03 -74.12 -5.68
C LEU A 79 1.30 -72.81 -5.45
N PHE A 80 1.61 -71.76 -6.21
CA PHE A 80 0.91 -70.48 -6.10
C PHE A 80 -0.61 -70.62 -6.36
N ILE A 81 -1.00 -71.47 -7.31
CA ILE A 81 -2.41 -71.68 -7.62
C ILE A 81 -3.15 -72.40 -6.49
N ASP A 82 -2.53 -73.43 -5.90
CA ASP A 82 -3.14 -74.20 -4.82
C ASP A 82 -3.08 -73.47 -3.47
N GLU A 83 -1.90 -72.94 -3.10
CA GLU A 83 -1.66 -72.29 -1.80
C GLU A 83 -2.25 -70.88 -1.75
N ASP A 84 -2.01 -70.04 -2.76
CA ASP A 84 -2.35 -68.61 -2.72
C ASP A 84 -3.69 -68.29 -3.42
N LEU A 85 -3.97 -68.93 -4.56
CA LEU A 85 -5.21 -68.69 -5.31
C LEU A 85 -6.36 -69.58 -4.85
N LYS A 86 -6.06 -70.67 -4.13
CA LYS A 86 -7.03 -71.68 -3.66
C LYS A 86 -7.87 -72.27 -4.81
N ILE A 87 -7.26 -72.46 -5.98
CA ILE A 87 -7.92 -73.02 -7.16
C ILE A 87 -7.50 -74.48 -7.30
N LYS A 88 -8.47 -75.40 -7.25
CA LYS A 88 -8.22 -76.83 -7.42
C LYS A 88 -8.10 -77.17 -8.91
N VAL A 89 -6.88 -77.26 -9.41
CA VAL A 89 -6.61 -77.80 -10.75
C VAL A 89 -6.41 -79.31 -10.63
N GLN A 90 -7.24 -80.10 -11.30
CA GLN A 90 -7.18 -81.56 -11.21
C GLN A 90 -6.18 -82.14 -12.22
N GLY A 91 -5.23 -82.93 -11.70
CA GLY A 91 -4.39 -83.83 -12.50
C GLY A 91 -3.26 -83.18 -13.29
N VAL A 92 -3.05 -81.86 -13.19
CA VAL A 92 -2.01 -81.16 -13.96
C VAL A 92 -0.74 -81.02 -13.12
N ALA A 93 0.34 -81.66 -13.57
CA ALA A 93 1.67 -81.57 -12.97
C ALA A 93 2.58 -80.57 -13.73
N ALA A 94 3.70 -80.18 -13.13
CA ALA A 94 4.66 -79.26 -13.75
C ALA A 94 5.30 -79.86 -15.01
N GLU A 95 5.51 -81.18 -15.02
CA GLU A 95 6.06 -81.95 -16.13
C GLU A 95 5.20 -81.87 -17.39
N GLU A 96 3.87 -81.80 -17.23
CA GLU A 96 2.92 -81.70 -18.36
C GLU A 96 3.13 -80.43 -19.18
N PHE A 97 3.58 -79.34 -18.55
CA PHE A 97 3.92 -78.10 -19.24
C PHE A 97 5.27 -78.19 -19.95
N VAL A 98 6.28 -78.81 -19.33
CA VAL A 98 7.62 -78.94 -19.93
C VAL A 98 7.60 -79.89 -21.12
N ASP A 99 6.77 -80.94 -21.05
CA ASP A 99 6.64 -81.95 -22.09
C ASP A 99 5.57 -81.56 -23.14
N ASN A 100 5.01 -80.34 -23.05
CA ASN A 100 4.04 -79.74 -23.96
C ASN A 100 2.76 -80.59 -24.15
N ASN A 101 2.22 -81.17 -23.07
CA ASN A 101 0.97 -81.92 -23.13
C ASN A 101 -0.23 -80.97 -23.31
N LYS A 102 -0.58 -80.70 -24.57
CA LYS A 102 -1.65 -79.76 -24.97
C LYS A 102 -2.94 -79.96 -24.17
N LYS A 103 -3.42 -81.21 -24.05
CA LYS A 103 -4.69 -81.51 -23.38
C LYS A 103 -4.67 -81.08 -21.91
N MET A 104 -3.56 -81.30 -21.22
CA MET A 104 -3.42 -80.93 -19.81
C MET A 104 -3.28 -79.42 -19.63
N ILE A 105 -2.50 -78.75 -20.50
CA ILE A 105 -2.34 -77.30 -20.49
C ILE A 105 -3.67 -76.59 -20.79
N LEU A 106 -4.43 -77.05 -21.79
CA LEU A 106 -5.74 -76.50 -22.11
C LEU A 106 -6.74 -76.73 -20.96
N GLY A 107 -6.72 -77.91 -20.32
CA GLY A 107 -7.56 -78.20 -19.14
C GLY A 107 -7.23 -77.30 -17.94
N PHE A 108 -5.93 -77.02 -17.73
CA PHE A 108 -5.46 -76.07 -16.75
C PHE A 108 -5.97 -74.65 -17.05
N LEU A 109 -5.76 -74.17 -18.27
CA LEU A 109 -6.16 -72.81 -18.68
C LEU A 109 -7.67 -72.65 -18.65
N TRP A 110 -8.43 -73.68 -18.99
CA TRP A 110 -9.89 -73.69 -18.85
C TRP A 110 -10.32 -73.50 -17.40
N THR A 111 -9.67 -74.18 -16.45
CA THR A 111 -9.99 -74.05 -15.02
C THR A 111 -9.79 -72.61 -14.55
N LEU A 112 -8.70 -71.98 -14.97
CA LEU A 112 -8.42 -70.56 -14.68
C LEU A 112 -9.41 -69.64 -15.40
N TYR A 113 -9.70 -69.88 -16.67
CA TYR A 113 -10.64 -69.09 -17.46
C TYR A 113 -12.02 -69.10 -16.81
N ARG A 114 -12.49 -70.29 -16.41
CA ARG A 114 -13.75 -70.43 -15.69
C ARG A 114 -13.76 -69.60 -14.42
N LYS A 115 -12.70 -69.67 -13.60
CA LYS A 115 -12.62 -68.94 -12.33
C LYS A 115 -12.56 -67.42 -12.50
N TYR A 116 -11.77 -66.91 -13.44
CA TYR A 116 -11.46 -65.48 -13.57
C TYR A 116 -12.32 -64.74 -14.58
N ARG A 117 -12.85 -65.41 -15.60
CA ARG A 117 -13.63 -64.80 -16.67
C ARG A 117 -15.10 -65.19 -16.58
N ILE A 118 -15.43 -66.45 -16.34
CA ILE A 118 -16.83 -66.91 -16.32
C ILE A 118 -17.47 -66.69 -14.95
N SER A 119 -16.83 -67.09 -13.85
CA SER A 119 -17.42 -67.00 -12.49
C SER A 119 -17.65 -65.58 -11.99
N VAL A 120 -17.03 -64.58 -12.62
CA VAL A 120 -17.26 -63.16 -12.33
C VAL A 120 -18.48 -62.60 -13.06
N ILE A 121 -19.04 -63.35 -14.01
CA ILE A 121 -20.24 -62.97 -14.76
C ILE A 121 -21.45 -63.18 -13.86
N ASN A 122 -22.12 -62.08 -13.54
CA ASN A 122 -23.36 -62.07 -12.75
C ASN A 122 -24.43 -61.30 -13.50
N GLU A 123 -25.62 -61.90 -13.62
CA GLU A 123 -26.79 -61.28 -14.23
C GLU A 123 -28.01 -61.60 -13.36
N GLY A 124 -28.45 -60.62 -12.55
CA GLY A 124 -29.44 -60.84 -11.50
C GLY A 124 -28.90 -61.77 -10.41
N ASP A 125 -29.70 -62.76 -10.01
CA ASP A 125 -29.33 -63.76 -8.98
C ASP A 125 -28.50 -64.94 -9.54
N LYS A 126 -28.20 -64.93 -10.85
CA LYS A 126 -27.47 -66.01 -11.53
C LYS A 126 -26.00 -65.64 -11.74
N SER A 127 -25.12 -66.62 -11.56
CA SER A 127 -23.67 -66.45 -11.69
C SER A 127 -23.05 -67.49 -12.63
N SER A 128 -21.79 -67.29 -13.02
CA SER A 128 -21.03 -68.21 -13.87
C SER A 128 -21.72 -68.48 -15.23
N GLU A 129 -21.87 -69.74 -15.65
CA GLU A 129 -22.52 -70.08 -16.92
C GLU A 129 -24.00 -69.73 -16.95
N GLU A 130 -24.70 -69.82 -15.83
CA GLU A 130 -26.12 -69.44 -15.74
C GLU A 130 -26.29 -67.92 -15.88
N GLY A 131 -25.35 -67.15 -15.30
CA GLY A 131 -25.26 -65.71 -15.48
C GLY A 131 -25.00 -65.34 -16.94
N LEU A 132 -24.03 -66.01 -17.60
CA LEU A 132 -23.76 -65.82 -19.02
C LEU A 132 -24.98 -66.15 -19.89
N LEU A 133 -25.68 -67.25 -19.60
CA LEU A 133 -26.89 -67.66 -20.33
C LEU A 133 -28.03 -66.64 -20.14
N ALA A 134 -28.22 -66.15 -18.91
CA ALA A 134 -29.20 -65.11 -18.60
C ALA A 134 -28.88 -63.80 -19.34
N TRP A 135 -27.60 -63.41 -19.38
CA TRP A 135 -27.15 -62.26 -20.14
C TRP A 135 -27.43 -62.42 -21.64
N CYS A 136 -27.15 -63.60 -22.22
CA CYS A 136 -27.44 -63.86 -23.63
C CYS A 136 -28.94 -63.68 -23.90
N LYS A 137 -29.80 -64.31 -23.10
CA LYS A 137 -31.26 -64.20 -23.22
C LYS A 137 -31.74 -62.76 -23.16
N LYS A 138 -31.26 -61.99 -22.19
CA LYS A 138 -31.64 -60.58 -21.99
C LYS A 138 -31.14 -59.70 -23.14
N THR A 139 -29.93 -59.94 -23.62
CA THR A 139 -29.32 -59.14 -24.70
C THR A 139 -30.00 -59.39 -26.05
N THR A 140 -30.46 -60.62 -26.27
CA THR A 140 -31.19 -61.02 -27.49
C THR A 140 -32.71 -60.96 -27.34
N GLU A 141 -33.24 -60.40 -26.25
CA GLU A 141 -34.67 -60.22 -26.06
C GLU A 141 -35.21 -59.22 -27.10
N GLY A 142 -36.30 -59.59 -27.78
CA GLY A 142 -36.93 -58.77 -28.83
C GLY A 142 -36.45 -59.06 -30.25
N TYR A 143 -35.52 -59.99 -30.47
CA TYR A 143 -35.15 -60.47 -31.80
C TYR A 143 -36.03 -61.65 -32.23
N ASN A 144 -36.52 -61.61 -33.47
CA ASN A 144 -37.28 -62.72 -34.04
C ASN A 144 -36.39 -63.96 -34.20
N ASN A 145 -36.97 -65.15 -34.03
CA ASN A 145 -36.30 -66.44 -34.21
C ASN A 145 -35.08 -66.70 -33.29
N VAL A 146 -34.91 -65.92 -32.21
CA VAL A 146 -33.87 -66.17 -31.20
C VAL A 146 -34.47 -66.80 -29.96
N ASN A 147 -34.11 -68.05 -29.66
CA ASN A 147 -34.47 -68.70 -28.40
C ASN A 147 -33.28 -69.41 -27.77
N ILE A 148 -32.52 -68.68 -26.94
CA ILE A 148 -31.32 -69.20 -26.29
C ILE A 148 -31.71 -69.94 -25.02
N THR A 149 -31.64 -71.28 -24.99
CA THR A 149 -31.97 -72.09 -23.78
C THR A 149 -30.77 -72.81 -23.18
N ASN A 150 -29.75 -73.09 -24.00
CA ASN A 150 -28.54 -73.82 -23.64
C ASN A 150 -27.37 -73.46 -24.58
N PHE A 151 -26.14 -73.81 -24.20
CA PHE A 151 -24.94 -73.63 -25.01
C PHE A 151 -24.63 -74.83 -25.93
N LYS A 152 -25.65 -75.59 -26.38
CA LYS A 152 -25.49 -76.75 -27.28
C LYS A 152 -26.19 -76.57 -28.62
N GLY A 153 -27.52 -76.45 -28.57
CA GLY A 153 -28.39 -76.38 -29.75
C GLY A 153 -28.77 -74.95 -30.13
N SER A 154 -28.90 -74.07 -29.14
CA SER A 154 -29.53 -72.76 -29.33
C SER A 154 -28.73 -71.75 -30.16
N PHE A 155 -27.48 -72.07 -30.50
CA PHE A 155 -26.59 -71.22 -31.31
C PHE A 155 -26.32 -71.81 -32.70
N ARG A 156 -26.90 -72.97 -33.03
CA ARG A 156 -26.60 -73.70 -34.28
C ARG A 156 -27.21 -73.06 -35.51
N ASP A 157 -28.33 -72.37 -35.33
CA ASP A 157 -29.02 -71.65 -36.41
C ASP A 157 -28.32 -70.34 -36.75
N GLY A 158 -27.51 -69.78 -35.85
CA GLY A 158 -26.76 -68.54 -36.03
C GLY A 158 -27.53 -67.27 -35.65
N HIS A 159 -28.83 -67.36 -35.36
CA HIS A 159 -29.63 -66.20 -34.94
C HIS A 159 -29.13 -65.62 -33.61
N GLY A 160 -28.70 -66.47 -32.68
CA GLY A 160 -28.17 -66.03 -31.38
C GLY A 160 -26.91 -65.16 -31.51
N PHE A 161 -25.90 -65.62 -32.25
CA PHE A 161 -24.66 -64.83 -32.45
C PHE A 161 -24.90 -63.59 -33.29
N LEU A 162 -25.77 -63.67 -34.29
CA LEU A 162 -26.12 -62.52 -35.11
C LEU A 162 -26.84 -61.44 -34.30
N ALA A 163 -27.77 -61.81 -33.41
CA ALA A 163 -28.46 -60.87 -32.53
C ALA A 163 -27.49 -60.22 -31.53
N LEU A 164 -26.53 -60.98 -30.98
CA LEU A 164 -25.48 -60.42 -30.12
C LEU A 164 -24.60 -59.43 -30.88
N ALA A 165 -24.19 -59.74 -32.11
CA ALA A 165 -23.41 -58.81 -32.94
C ALA A 165 -24.20 -57.53 -33.28
N HIS A 166 -25.48 -57.67 -33.67
CA HIS A 166 -26.36 -56.53 -33.98
C HIS A 166 -26.63 -55.65 -32.75
N LYS A 167 -26.85 -56.25 -31.57
CA LYS A 167 -27.09 -55.48 -30.35
C LYS A 167 -25.87 -54.67 -29.93
N TYR A 168 -24.67 -55.16 -30.23
CA TYR A 168 -23.42 -54.45 -29.93
C TYR A 168 -23.32 -53.16 -30.72
N ASP A 169 -23.62 -53.25 -32.01
CA ASP A 169 -23.63 -52.11 -32.91
C ASP A 169 -24.76 -52.26 -33.95
N PRO A 170 -25.94 -51.68 -33.67
CA PRO A 170 -27.08 -51.76 -34.57
C PRO A 170 -26.85 -51.07 -35.93
N SER A 171 -25.77 -50.30 -36.08
CA SER A 171 -25.47 -49.60 -37.33
C SER A 171 -24.76 -50.47 -38.37
N VAL A 172 -24.24 -51.64 -37.97
CA VAL A 172 -23.37 -52.46 -38.82
C VAL A 172 -24.16 -53.17 -39.92
N PHE A 173 -25.35 -53.67 -39.62
CA PHE A 173 -26.22 -54.38 -40.56
C PHE A 173 -27.66 -54.41 -40.07
N LYS A 174 -28.62 -54.77 -40.94
CA LYS A 174 -30.02 -54.98 -40.54
C LYS A 174 -30.29 -56.45 -40.30
N TYR A 175 -30.83 -56.78 -39.13
CA TYR A 175 -31.09 -58.17 -38.74
C TYR A 175 -32.06 -58.90 -39.69
N GLU A 176 -33.12 -58.21 -40.14
CA GLU A 176 -34.19 -58.77 -40.97
C GLU A 176 -33.69 -59.32 -42.32
N GLU A 177 -32.61 -58.75 -42.87
CA GLU A 177 -32.02 -59.19 -44.13
C GLU A 177 -31.49 -60.63 -44.06
N PHE A 178 -31.14 -61.08 -42.86
CA PHE A 178 -30.53 -62.39 -42.62
C PHE A 178 -31.52 -63.49 -42.26
N GLU A 179 -32.81 -63.18 -42.00
CA GLU A 179 -33.81 -64.19 -41.62
C GLU A 179 -34.00 -65.28 -42.70
N GLY A 180 -33.83 -64.94 -43.98
CA GLY A 180 -33.94 -65.87 -45.10
C GLY A 180 -32.63 -66.60 -45.49
N HIS A 181 -31.51 -66.31 -44.81
CA HIS A 181 -30.21 -66.87 -45.16
C HIS A 181 -29.98 -68.25 -44.55
N ASP A 182 -29.13 -69.06 -45.20
CA ASP A 182 -28.69 -70.35 -44.66
C ASP A 182 -27.94 -70.18 -43.32
N ASN A 183 -28.02 -71.20 -42.47
CA ASN A 183 -27.41 -71.21 -41.13
C ASN A 183 -25.90 -70.89 -41.21
N ILE A 184 -25.21 -71.48 -42.18
CA ILE A 184 -23.75 -71.30 -42.36
C ILE A 184 -23.44 -69.85 -42.76
N ALA A 185 -24.22 -69.27 -43.67
CA ALA A 185 -24.05 -67.89 -44.11
C ALA A 185 -24.29 -66.90 -42.95
N ARG A 186 -25.33 -67.12 -42.14
CA ARG A 186 -25.61 -66.31 -40.95
C ARG A 186 -24.50 -66.37 -39.90
N LEU A 187 -23.98 -67.56 -39.64
CA LEU A 187 -22.88 -67.75 -38.70
C LEU A 187 -21.59 -67.07 -39.16
N ASN A 188 -21.23 -67.24 -40.44
CA ASN A 188 -20.05 -66.56 -41.01
C ASN A 188 -20.19 -65.04 -40.92
N ALA A 189 -21.36 -64.49 -41.27
CA ALA A 189 -21.62 -63.07 -41.14
C ALA A 189 -21.48 -62.59 -39.68
N ALA A 190 -22.08 -63.31 -38.73
CA ALA A 190 -21.96 -62.98 -37.30
C ALA A 190 -20.49 -62.97 -36.82
N PHE A 191 -19.67 -63.93 -37.28
CA PHE A 191 -18.26 -64.00 -36.92
C PHE A 191 -17.42 -62.92 -37.62
N ASP A 192 -17.74 -62.56 -38.87
CA ASP A 192 -17.12 -61.44 -39.59
C ASP A 192 -17.39 -60.10 -38.89
N PHE A 193 -18.64 -59.88 -38.45
CA PHE A 193 -19.01 -58.68 -37.70
C PHE A 193 -18.36 -58.65 -36.31
N ALA A 194 -18.23 -59.81 -35.66
CA ALA A 194 -17.54 -59.90 -34.38
C ALA A 194 -16.04 -59.58 -34.49
N GLU A 195 -15.38 -60.03 -35.55
CA GLU A 195 -13.97 -59.75 -35.79
C GLU A 195 -13.74 -58.27 -36.13
N LYS A 196 -14.52 -57.71 -37.05
CA LYS A 196 -14.35 -56.32 -37.50
C LYS A 196 -14.81 -55.29 -36.46
N GLY A 197 -15.93 -55.55 -35.79
CA GLY A 197 -16.55 -54.61 -34.85
C GLY A 197 -16.07 -54.79 -33.41
N LEU A 198 -16.01 -56.05 -32.93
CA LEU A 198 -15.71 -56.36 -31.53
C LEU A 198 -14.23 -56.75 -31.30
N GLY A 199 -13.45 -56.95 -32.37
CA GLY A 199 -12.09 -57.47 -32.29
C GLY A 199 -12.02 -58.90 -31.75
N ILE A 200 -13.12 -59.65 -31.81
CA ILE A 200 -13.18 -61.02 -31.33
C ILE A 200 -12.70 -61.94 -32.46
N PRO A 201 -11.65 -62.75 -32.24
CA PRO A 201 -11.14 -63.65 -33.27
C PRO A 201 -12.17 -64.71 -33.63
N LYS A 202 -12.20 -65.15 -34.90
CA LYS A 202 -13.08 -66.23 -35.35
C LYS A 202 -12.59 -67.58 -34.83
N LEU A 203 -13.13 -67.97 -33.68
CA LEU A 203 -12.74 -69.20 -33.00
C LEU A 203 -13.56 -70.42 -33.42
N LEU A 204 -14.79 -70.22 -33.92
CA LEU A 204 -15.71 -71.30 -34.30
C LEU A 204 -15.88 -71.34 -35.82
N GLU A 205 -15.91 -72.55 -36.39
CA GLU A 205 -16.21 -72.76 -37.80
C GLU A 205 -17.74 -72.90 -38.00
N ALA A 206 -18.31 -72.12 -38.91
CA ALA A 206 -19.76 -72.07 -39.13
C ALA A 206 -20.35 -73.43 -39.53
N GLU A 207 -19.62 -74.20 -40.34
CA GLU A 207 -20.04 -75.55 -40.75
C GLU A 207 -20.16 -76.52 -39.58
N SER A 208 -19.14 -76.54 -38.71
CA SER A 208 -19.09 -77.45 -37.55
C SER A 208 -20.14 -77.09 -36.52
N LEU A 209 -20.38 -75.80 -36.31
CA LEU A 209 -21.42 -75.32 -35.40
C LEU A 209 -22.82 -75.67 -35.93
N SER A 210 -23.09 -75.46 -37.22
CA SER A 210 -24.39 -75.80 -37.83
C SER A 210 -24.68 -77.30 -37.77
N LYS A 211 -23.65 -78.15 -38.00
CA LYS A 211 -23.74 -79.61 -37.86
C LYS A 211 -23.85 -80.08 -36.40
N GLY A 212 -23.63 -79.19 -35.43
CA GLY A 212 -23.70 -79.51 -34.01
C GLY A 212 -22.50 -80.28 -33.48
N ASN A 213 -21.38 -80.24 -34.18
CA ASN A 213 -20.13 -80.94 -33.85
C ASN A 213 -19.22 -80.14 -32.90
N VAL A 214 -19.70 -79.00 -32.39
CA VAL A 214 -18.95 -78.12 -31.48
C VAL A 214 -19.29 -78.45 -30.04
N ASP A 215 -18.26 -78.52 -29.19
CA ASP A 215 -18.40 -78.75 -27.75
C ASP A 215 -19.06 -77.55 -27.04
N GLU A 216 -19.84 -77.84 -26.00
CA GLU A 216 -20.48 -76.83 -25.15
C GLU A 216 -19.46 -75.84 -24.56
N ARG A 217 -18.27 -76.31 -24.16
CA ARG A 217 -17.20 -75.45 -23.62
C ARG A 217 -16.71 -74.45 -24.64
N SER A 218 -16.61 -74.84 -25.91
CA SER A 218 -16.18 -73.95 -27.00
C SER A 218 -17.23 -72.88 -27.28
N ILE A 219 -18.53 -73.22 -27.19
CA ILE A 219 -19.61 -72.24 -27.33
C ILE A 219 -19.62 -71.28 -26.13
N VAL A 220 -19.50 -71.79 -24.89
CA VAL A 220 -19.41 -70.96 -23.68
C VAL A 220 -18.21 -70.00 -23.74
N LEU A 221 -17.05 -70.51 -24.16
CA LEU A 221 -15.84 -69.72 -24.34
C LEU A 221 -16.08 -68.58 -25.32
N TYR A 222 -16.58 -68.89 -26.51
CA TYR A 222 -16.82 -67.88 -27.54
C TYR A 222 -17.86 -66.83 -27.09
N THR A 223 -18.99 -67.27 -26.53
CA THR A 223 -20.04 -66.37 -26.03
C THR A 223 -19.56 -65.52 -24.86
N SER A 224 -18.68 -66.04 -24.00
CA SER A 224 -18.09 -65.23 -22.93
C SER A 224 -17.20 -64.11 -23.47
N LEU A 225 -16.53 -64.29 -24.62
CA LEU A 225 -15.78 -63.21 -25.27
C LEU A 225 -16.70 -62.06 -25.69
N PHE A 226 -17.89 -62.35 -26.22
CA PHE A 226 -18.91 -61.33 -26.48
C PHE A 226 -19.28 -60.58 -25.21
N PHE A 227 -19.61 -61.30 -24.12
CA PHE A 227 -19.95 -60.65 -22.84
C PHE A 227 -18.87 -59.66 -22.39
N HIS A 228 -17.60 -60.09 -22.41
CA HIS A 228 -16.50 -59.22 -21.98
C HIS A 228 -16.26 -58.04 -22.93
N ALA A 229 -16.44 -58.22 -24.25
CA ALA A 229 -16.35 -57.13 -25.22
C ALA A 229 -17.47 -56.09 -25.03
N PHE A 230 -18.69 -56.53 -24.72
CA PHE A 230 -19.80 -55.66 -24.36
C PHE A 230 -19.50 -54.85 -23.10
N ARG A 231 -19.09 -55.53 -22.02
CA ARG A 231 -18.74 -54.86 -20.75
C ARG A 231 -17.61 -53.85 -20.93
N ALA A 232 -16.58 -54.18 -21.71
CA ALA A 232 -15.47 -53.28 -22.00
C ALA A 232 -15.92 -52.04 -22.80
N LYS A 233 -16.90 -52.18 -23.70
CA LYS A 233 -17.49 -51.04 -24.42
C LYS A 233 -18.29 -50.14 -23.48
N GLU A 234 -19.18 -50.71 -22.66
CA GLU A 234 -19.96 -49.95 -21.67
C GLU A 234 -19.04 -49.16 -20.72
N GLU A 235 -17.96 -49.79 -20.25
CA GLU A 235 -16.96 -49.15 -19.39
C GLU A 235 -16.23 -48.01 -20.12
N ARG A 236 -15.84 -48.21 -21.38
CA ARG A 236 -15.18 -47.17 -22.19
C ARG A 236 -16.11 -45.98 -22.44
N GLU A 237 -17.36 -46.22 -22.82
CA GLU A 237 -18.35 -45.16 -23.04
C GLU A 237 -18.66 -44.40 -21.75
N ALA A 238 -18.75 -45.10 -20.61
CA ALA A 238 -18.92 -44.46 -19.31
C ALA A 238 -17.71 -43.60 -18.91
N LEU A 239 -16.49 -44.09 -19.18
CA LEU A 239 -15.25 -43.34 -18.95
C LEU A 239 -15.18 -42.10 -19.84
N GLU A 240 -15.48 -42.22 -21.13
CA GLU A 240 -15.51 -41.09 -22.07
C GLU A 240 -16.58 -40.06 -21.68
N ALA A 241 -17.77 -40.49 -21.28
CA ALA A 241 -18.81 -39.59 -20.78
C ALA A 241 -18.39 -38.86 -19.49
N SER A 242 -17.74 -39.57 -18.56
CA SER A 242 -17.17 -38.97 -17.34
C SER A 242 -16.07 -37.97 -17.67
N GLN A 243 -15.18 -38.30 -18.61
CA GLN A 243 -14.11 -37.42 -19.06
C GLN A 243 -14.66 -36.16 -19.74
N ASN A 244 -15.68 -36.29 -20.59
CA ASN A 244 -16.36 -35.14 -21.20
C ASN A 244 -17.03 -34.24 -20.15
N SER A 245 -17.67 -34.83 -19.13
CA SER A 245 -18.22 -34.07 -18.00
C SER A 245 -17.13 -33.33 -17.22
N LEU A 246 -15.99 -33.99 -16.98
CA LEU A 246 -14.84 -33.38 -16.32
C LEU A 246 -14.27 -32.22 -17.15
N ASN A 247 -14.13 -32.41 -18.47
CA ASN A 247 -13.65 -31.38 -19.40
C ASN A 247 -14.59 -30.17 -19.43
N ASN A 248 -15.91 -30.40 -19.43
CA ASN A 248 -16.88 -29.31 -19.34
C ASN A 248 -16.77 -28.54 -18.02
N LYS A 249 -16.56 -29.26 -16.89
CA LYS A 249 -16.31 -28.62 -15.59
C LYS A 249 -15.02 -27.81 -15.59
N LEU A 250 -13.93 -28.35 -16.16
CA LEU A 250 -12.67 -27.64 -16.31
C LEU A 250 -12.84 -26.35 -17.11
N ALA A 251 -13.53 -26.40 -18.26
CA ALA A 251 -13.81 -25.21 -19.07
C ALA A 251 -14.60 -24.14 -18.29
N SER A 252 -15.58 -24.55 -17.48
CA SER A 252 -16.35 -23.60 -16.65
C SER A 252 -15.52 -22.96 -15.52
N LEU A 253 -14.59 -23.72 -14.94
CA LEU A 253 -13.66 -23.22 -13.92
C LEU A 253 -12.64 -22.28 -14.52
N GLU A 254 -12.10 -22.61 -15.70
CA GLU A 254 -11.19 -21.72 -16.43
C GLU A 254 -11.85 -20.38 -16.76
N GLN A 255 -13.11 -20.39 -17.21
CA GLN A 255 -13.86 -19.16 -17.45
C GLN A 255 -14.07 -18.33 -16.18
N SER A 256 -14.36 -18.99 -15.05
CA SER A 256 -14.54 -18.31 -13.76
C SER A 256 -13.22 -17.71 -13.26
N LEU A 257 -12.12 -18.45 -13.38
CA LEU A 257 -10.79 -18.01 -13.01
C LEU A 257 -10.35 -16.80 -13.84
N GLU A 258 -10.63 -16.80 -15.14
CA GLU A 258 -10.29 -15.67 -16.00
C GLU A 258 -11.11 -14.42 -15.65
N GLY A 259 -12.38 -14.59 -15.30
CA GLY A 259 -13.21 -13.51 -14.75
C GLY A 259 -12.65 -12.93 -13.45
N GLU A 260 -12.19 -13.80 -12.53
CA GLU A 260 -11.60 -13.37 -11.27
C GLU A 260 -10.27 -12.63 -11.48
N LYS A 261 -9.40 -13.11 -12.38
CA LYS A 261 -8.17 -12.39 -12.75
C LYS A 261 -8.47 -10.99 -13.31
N HIS A 262 -9.46 -10.86 -14.19
CA HIS A 262 -9.81 -9.55 -14.74
C HIS A 262 -10.29 -8.59 -13.64
N SER A 263 -11.12 -9.09 -12.72
CA SER A 263 -11.54 -8.30 -11.55
C SER A 263 -10.36 -7.91 -10.64
N GLN A 264 -9.38 -8.80 -10.48
CA GLN A 264 -8.18 -8.55 -9.69
C GLN A 264 -7.29 -7.50 -10.37
N GLU A 265 -7.14 -7.55 -11.69
CA GLU A 265 -6.42 -6.54 -12.47
C GLU A 265 -7.07 -5.16 -12.36
N GLU A 266 -8.40 -5.08 -12.42
CA GLU A 266 -9.13 -3.82 -12.20
C GLU A 266 -8.91 -3.27 -10.79
N LEU A 267 -8.97 -4.11 -9.76
CA LEU A 267 -8.69 -3.71 -8.37
C LEU A 267 -7.26 -3.22 -8.19
N VAL A 268 -6.28 -3.86 -8.82
CA VAL A 268 -4.88 -3.41 -8.80
C VAL A 268 -4.73 -2.04 -9.45
N LYS A 269 -5.43 -1.79 -10.56
CA LYS A 269 -5.42 -0.48 -11.23
C LYS A 269 -6.05 0.60 -10.35
N GLN A 270 -7.21 0.34 -9.77
CA GLN A 270 -7.88 1.26 -8.83
C GLN A 270 -7.00 1.57 -7.62
N LYS A 271 -6.32 0.56 -7.06
CA LYS A 271 -5.38 0.73 -5.95
C LYS A 271 -4.24 1.68 -6.33
N LYS A 272 -3.66 1.52 -7.52
CA LYS A 272 -2.59 2.40 -8.02
C LYS A 272 -3.07 3.85 -8.17
N ASP A 273 -4.24 4.05 -8.78
CA ASP A 273 -4.81 5.40 -8.96
C ASP A 273 -5.05 6.10 -7.60
N LEU A 274 -5.50 5.34 -6.59
CA LEU A 274 -5.66 5.85 -5.22
C LEU A 274 -4.32 6.19 -4.56
N GLU A 275 -3.29 5.36 -4.73
CA GLU A 275 -1.94 5.62 -4.21
C GLU A 275 -1.35 6.90 -4.83
N ASP A 276 -1.51 7.11 -6.13
CA ASP A 276 -1.06 8.31 -6.84
C ASP A 276 -1.80 9.57 -6.35
N ALA A 277 -3.12 9.47 -6.15
CA ALA A 277 -3.91 10.56 -5.58
C ALA A 277 -3.48 10.91 -4.14
N LEU A 278 -3.19 9.90 -3.32
CA LEU A 278 -2.76 10.06 -1.94
C LEU A 278 -1.38 10.73 -1.87
N ASN A 279 -0.44 10.31 -2.73
CA ASN A 279 0.87 10.94 -2.86
C ASN A 279 0.77 12.41 -3.28
N LYS A 280 -0.14 12.74 -4.21
CA LYS A 280 -0.40 14.13 -4.62
C LYS A 280 -0.90 14.98 -3.46
N ILE A 281 -1.89 14.49 -2.71
CA ILE A 281 -2.42 15.18 -1.52
C ILE A 281 -1.31 15.39 -0.48
N ARG A 282 -0.46 14.38 -0.27
CA ARG A 282 0.68 14.48 0.64
C ARG A 282 1.65 15.59 0.24
N GLY A 283 2.02 15.67 -1.04
CA GLY A 283 2.90 16.74 -1.54
C GLY A 283 2.26 18.13 -1.43
N GLU A 284 0.96 18.26 -1.69
CA GLU A 284 0.24 19.53 -1.48
C GLU A 284 0.23 19.94 0.00
N ASN A 285 0.04 18.99 0.92
CA ASN A 285 0.07 19.27 2.35
C ASN A 285 1.47 19.64 2.85
N GLU A 286 2.54 19.01 2.35
CA GLU A 286 3.91 19.43 2.63
C GLU A 286 4.17 20.87 2.17
N ASN A 287 3.70 21.24 0.97
CA ASN A 287 3.79 22.61 0.47
C ASN A 287 2.99 23.61 1.33
N ARG A 288 1.77 23.25 1.76
CA ARG A 288 0.97 24.07 2.67
C ARG A 288 1.68 24.25 4.02
N ASN A 289 2.25 23.19 4.58
CA ASN A 289 3.01 23.25 5.83
C ASN A 289 4.24 24.15 5.72
N ASN A 290 5.01 24.03 4.63
CA ASN A 290 6.16 24.92 4.38
C ASN A 290 5.75 26.39 4.25
N ARG A 291 4.57 26.66 3.68
CA ARG A 291 4.04 28.02 3.58
C ARG A 291 3.55 28.55 4.92
N ILE A 292 2.98 27.68 5.77
CA ILE A 292 2.60 28.04 7.15
C ILE A 292 3.85 28.41 7.95
N THR A 293 4.93 27.62 7.86
CA THR A 293 6.17 27.92 8.60
C THR A 293 6.84 29.21 8.12
N ASP A 294 6.87 29.47 6.81
CA ASP A 294 7.36 30.75 6.25
C ASP A 294 6.53 31.95 6.75
N LEU A 295 5.21 31.81 6.78
CA LEU A 295 4.32 32.85 7.32
C LEU A 295 4.52 33.04 8.82
N GLN A 296 4.74 31.97 9.60
CA GLN A 296 5.06 32.07 11.03
C GLN A 296 6.35 32.85 11.27
N SER A 297 7.42 32.57 10.51
CA SER A 297 8.67 33.34 10.61
C SER A 297 8.45 34.83 10.32
N LYS A 298 7.67 35.16 9.29
CA LYS A 298 7.35 36.56 8.96
C LYS A 298 6.54 37.27 10.04
N ILE A 299 5.63 36.55 10.69
CA ILE A 299 4.88 37.09 11.84
C ILE A 299 5.82 37.36 13.00
N ASP A 300 6.73 36.43 13.32
CA ASP A 300 7.70 36.60 14.41
C ASP A 300 8.67 37.77 14.16
N ASP A 301 9.10 37.97 12.92
CA ASP A 301 9.95 39.11 12.54
C ASP A 301 9.17 40.44 12.62
N ALA A 302 7.91 40.46 12.19
CA ALA A 302 7.06 41.64 12.29
C ALA A 302 6.75 42.00 13.77
N LEU A 303 6.52 41.00 14.63
CA LEU A 303 6.33 41.20 16.06
C LEU A 303 7.59 41.79 16.70
N ARG A 304 8.78 41.28 16.36
CA ARG A 304 10.06 41.86 16.81
C ARG A 304 10.22 43.31 16.37
N GLY A 305 9.95 43.61 15.10
CA GLY A 305 9.99 44.98 14.60
C GLY A 305 9.03 45.93 15.34
N LEU A 306 7.84 45.44 15.69
CA LEU A 306 6.86 46.23 16.44
C LEU A 306 7.29 46.48 17.90
N ASP A 307 7.97 45.52 18.52
CA ASP A 307 8.54 45.69 19.86
C ASP A 307 9.72 46.66 19.86
N ASP A 308 10.60 46.60 18.84
CA ASP A 308 11.69 47.57 18.65
C ASP A 308 11.15 48.99 18.46
N GLU A 309 10.09 49.15 17.64
CA GLU A 309 9.44 50.44 17.41
C GLU A 309 8.78 50.99 18.68
N LYS A 310 8.13 50.13 19.47
CA LYS A 310 7.61 50.51 20.80
C LYS A 310 8.71 50.98 21.73
N LEU A 311 9.85 50.28 21.75
CA LEU A 311 10.99 50.65 22.60
C LEU A 311 11.53 52.03 22.19
N ALA A 312 11.70 52.27 20.89
CA ALA A 312 12.14 53.54 20.35
C ALA A 312 11.14 54.68 20.68
N LYS A 313 9.85 54.41 20.58
CA LYS A 313 8.81 55.37 20.96
C LYS A 313 8.88 55.73 22.45
N LEU A 314 9.08 54.74 23.32
CA LEU A 314 9.19 54.97 24.77
C LEU A 314 10.44 55.78 25.14
N ASP A 315 11.57 55.56 24.46
CA ASP A 315 12.77 56.41 24.59
C ASP A 315 12.50 57.86 24.16
N LEU A 316 11.85 58.05 23.00
CA LEU A 316 11.48 59.39 22.53
C LEU A 316 10.53 60.10 23.48
N GLU A 317 9.52 59.42 24.02
CA GLU A 317 8.59 59.96 25.01
C GLU A 317 9.32 60.39 26.30
N SER A 318 10.27 59.57 26.77
CA SER A 318 11.14 59.91 27.92
C SER A 318 11.99 61.15 27.67
N ARG A 319 12.60 61.25 26.47
CA ARG A 319 13.39 62.41 26.06
C ARG A 319 12.55 63.67 25.94
N LEU A 320 11.33 63.55 25.40
CA LEU A 320 10.40 64.66 25.28
C LEU A 320 9.96 65.16 26.65
N ALA A 321 9.60 64.27 27.57
CA ALA A 321 9.26 64.62 28.95
C ALA A 321 10.42 65.32 29.69
N LYS A 322 11.67 64.94 29.41
CA LYS A 322 12.85 65.64 29.93
C LYS A 322 12.96 67.06 29.36
N CYS A 323 12.79 67.21 28.05
CA CYS A 323 12.85 68.52 27.38
C CYS A 323 11.74 69.46 27.86
N GLU A 324 10.53 68.93 28.10
CA GLU A 324 9.42 69.70 28.69
C GLU A 324 9.74 70.20 30.10
N LYS A 325 10.37 69.37 30.94
CA LYS A 325 10.85 69.80 32.26
C LYS A 325 11.91 70.88 32.15
N ASP A 326 12.90 70.70 31.27
CA ASP A 326 13.97 71.67 31.05
C ASP A 326 13.39 73.02 30.54
N LYS A 327 12.41 72.96 29.63
CA LYS A 327 11.68 74.13 29.15
C LYS A 327 10.96 74.85 30.28
N ALA A 328 10.21 74.14 31.13
CA ALA A 328 9.51 74.74 32.27
C ALA A 328 10.48 75.43 33.26
N ILE A 329 11.65 74.83 33.50
CA ILE A 329 12.71 75.43 34.33
C ILE A 329 13.22 76.73 33.69
N LEU A 330 13.44 76.74 32.38
CA LEU A 330 13.89 77.94 31.66
C LEU A 330 12.83 79.04 31.66
N GLU A 331 11.54 78.69 31.52
CA GLU A 331 10.42 79.64 31.61
C GLU A 331 10.34 80.28 33.01
N LEU A 332 10.51 79.51 34.08
CA LEU A 332 10.60 80.03 35.46
C LEU A 332 11.78 81.00 35.62
N LYS A 333 12.98 80.61 35.17
CA LYS A 333 14.16 81.49 35.22
C LYS A 333 13.98 82.78 34.43
N LEU A 334 13.33 82.71 33.28
CA LEU A 334 13.03 83.89 32.48
C LEU A 334 12.10 84.84 33.25
N ALA A 335 11.10 84.30 33.96
CA ALA A 335 10.19 85.10 34.79
C ALA A 335 10.93 85.79 35.95
N GLU A 336 11.83 85.08 36.64
CA GLU A 336 12.67 85.66 37.71
C GLU A 336 13.53 86.82 37.22
N ILE A 337 14.17 86.66 36.05
CA ILE A 337 15.01 87.71 35.45
C ILE A 337 14.17 88.94 35.06
N LEU A 338 12.95 88.73 34.55
CA LEU A 338 12.04 89.82 34.21
C LEU A 338 11.60 90.60 35.46
N ASP A 339 11.24 89.91 36.54
CA ASP A 339 10.91 90.54 37.82
C ASP A 339 12.08 91.33 38.40
N GLU A 340 13.31 90.80 38.30
CA GLU A 340 14.51 91.48 38.76
C GLU A 340 14.83 92.73 37.92
N LYS A 341 14.64 92.64 36.60
CA LYS A 341 14.75 93.78 35.69
C LYS A 341 13.76 94.89 36.07
N ASP A 342 12.48 94.57 36.28
CA ASP A 342 11.45 95.54 36.67
C ASP A 342 11.76 96.24 38.00
N ARG A 343 12.34 95.51 38.97
CA ARG A 343 12.81 96.09 40.24
C ARG A 343 13.94 97.08 40.04
N LEU A 344 14.91 96.76 39.18
CA LEU A 344 16.04 97.64 38.87
C LEU A 344 15.58 98.90 38.15
N GLU A 345 14.64 98.79 37.19
CA GLU A 345 14.08 99.94 36.48
C GLU A 345 13.39 100.91 37.45
N LYS A 346 12.57 100.41 38.40
CA LYS A 346 11.95 101.26 39.43
C LYS A 346 12.98 102.00 40.30
N LYS A 347 14.07 101.33 40.67
CA LYS A 347 15.13 101.92 41.50
C LYS A 347 15.85 103.06 40.78
N ILE A 348 16.13 102.89 39.49
CA ILE A 348 16.73 103.93 38.65
C ILE A 348 15.83 105.18 38.58
N ASP A 349 14.52 104.99 38.49
CA ASP A 349 13.56 106.12 38.44
C ASP A 349 13.46 106.88 39.76
N GLU A 350 13.58 106.19 40.90
CA GLU A 350 13.63 106.82 42.22
C GLU A 350 14.90 107.67 42.40
N ASP A 351 16.06 107.14 42.01
CA ASP A 351 17.33 107.86 42.10
C ASP A 351 17.35 109.12 41.23
N LYS A 352 16.73 109.09 40.03
CA LYS A 352 16.59 110.27 39.17
C LYS A 352 15.76 111.39 39.83
N LYS A 353 14.63 111.05 40.45
CA LYS A 353 13.77 112.03 41.14
C LYS A 353 14.49 112.70 42.32
N ARG A 354 15.33 111.96 43.03
CA ARG A 354 16.12 112.48 44.14
C ARG A 354 17.14 113.54 43.68
N ALA A 355 17.84 113.28 42.58
CA ALA A 355 18.82 114.20 42.02
C ALA A 355 18.21 115.53 41.53
N GLU A 356 16.99 115.52 40.97
CA GLU A 356 16.31 116.74 40.54
C GLU A 356 15.94 117.67 41.71
N ALA A 357 15.52 117.09 42.84
CA ALA A 357 15.13 117.86 44.03
C ALA A 357 16.31 118.61 44.65
N GLU A 358 17.50 118.00 44.70
CA GLU A 358 18.71 118.62 45.22
C GLU A 358 19.10 119.87 44.39
N ARG A 359 19.02 119.79 43.07
CA ARG A 359 19.38 120.91 42.17
C ARG A 359 18.55 122.19 42.42
N LEU A 360 17.26 122.05 42.73
CA LEU A 360 16.36 123.18 42.97
C LEU A 360 16.66 123.92 44.27
N GLY A 361 16.99 123.20 45.35
CA GLY A 361 17.27 123.80 46.66
C GLY A 361 18.49 124.73 46.68
N LEU A 362 19.53 124.41 45.91
CA LEU A 362 20.75 125.23 45.81
C LEU A 362 20.54 126.57 45.10
N GLY A 363 19.58 126.64 44.17
CA GLY A 363 19.27 127.87 43.42
C GLY A 363 18.78 129.00 44.32
N LEU A 364 17.94 128.68 45.30
CA LEU A 364 17.42 129.68 46.26
C LEU A 364 18.52 130.27 47.15
N ILE A 365 19.47 129.44 47.60
CA ILE A 365 20.54 129.87 48.53
C ILE A 365 21.48 130.88 47.86
N ARG A 366 21.77 130.71 46.57
CA ARG A 366 22.61 131.65 45.80
C ARG A 366 22.03 133.06 45.74
N GLN A 367 20.73 133.16 45.44
CA GLN A 367 20.06 134.46 45.33
C GLN A 367 20.08 135.24 46.65
N HIS A 368 19.83 134.56 47.77
CA HIS A 368 19.81 135.21 49.07
C HIS A 368 21.19 135.74 49.50
N LEU A 369 22.26 134.98 49.26
CA LEU A 369 23.62 135.40 49.61
C LEU A 369 24.12 136.58 48.78
N ALA A 370 23.79 136.62 47.47
CA ALA A 370 24.16 137.74 46.60
C ALA A 370 23.60 139.08 47.13
N ALA A 371 22.32 139.07 47.54
CA ALA A 371 21.66 140.25 48.09
C ALA A 371 22.32 140.72 49.39
N GLN A 372 22.64 139.80 50.30
CA GLN A 372 23.28 140.14 51.58
C GLN A 372 24.68 140.76 51.40
N PHE A 373 25.52 140.19 50.53
CA PHE A 373 26.86 140.77 50.28
C PHE A 373 26.78 142.17 49.69
N SER A 374 25.81 142.41 48.80
CA SER A 374 25.63 143.72 48.20
C SER A 374 25.21 144.78 49.23
N ASP A 375 24.46 144.41 50.27
CA ASP A 375 24.09 145.33 51.35
C ASP A 375 25.25 145.57 52.33
N ILE A 376 26.04 144.55 52.66
CA ILE A 376 27.25 144.70 53.50
C ILE A 376 28.23 145.72 52.87
N HIS A 377 28.48 145.62 51.57
CA HIS A 377 29.34 146.57 50.85
C HIS A 377 28.79 148.01 50.89
N LYS A 378 27.47 148.20 50.85
CA LYS A 378 26.86 149.53 51.02
C LYS A 378 27.12 150.09 52.43
N TRP A 379 27.00 149.27 53.47
CA TRP A 379 27.23 149.71 54.85
C TRP A 379 28.69 150.06 55.14
N GLN A 380 29.65 149.29 54.61
CA GLN A 380 31.09 149.60 54.75
C GLN A 380 31.45 150.97 54.17
N SER A 381 30.97 151.28 52.96
CA SER A 381 31.23 152.57 52.32
C SER A 381 30.66 153.76 53.11
N LEU A 382 29.55 153.57 53.84
CA LEU A 382 28.88 154.60 54.62
C LEU A 382 29.67 155.01 55.89
N LEU A 383 30.54 154.12 56.38
CA LEU A 383 31.29 154.28 57.63
C LEU A 383 32.67 154.94 57.45
N GLU A 384 33.22 154.99 56.24
CA GLU A 384 34.57 155.50 55.94
C GLU A 384 34.61 156.98 55.58
N HIS A 385 33.58 157.51 54.90
CA HIS A 385 33.58 158.87 54.37
C HIS A 385 32.24 159.58 54.62
N PRO A 386 32.06 160.26 55.77
CA PRO A 386 30.78 160.86 56.14
C PRO A 386 30.35 162.07 55.30
N GLU A 387 31.25 162.68 54.51
CA GLU A 387 31.02 163.97 53.85
C GLU A 387 30.99 163.92 52.31
N THR A 388 30.99 162.74 51.69
CA THR A 388 30.81 162.58 50.24
C THR A 388 29.48 161.89 49.93
N VAL A 389 28.46 162.69 49.60
CA VAL A 389 27.19 162.22 49.02
C VAL A 389 27.06 162.87 47.64
N PRO A 390 26.72 162.15 46.54
CA PRO A 390 26.20 160.77 46.47
C PRO A 390 27.17 159.77 45.81
N TYR A 391 27.11 158.46 46.15
CA TYR A 391 27.95 157.44 45.46
C TYR A 391 27.26 156.13 45.04
N THR A 392 27.68 155.68 43.87
CA THR A 392 27.28 154.52 43.05
C THR A 392 28.30 153.38 43.19
N GLY A 393 27.91 152.25 43.82
CA GLY A 393 28.69 151.00 43.83
C GLY A 393 27.97 149.88 43.09
N THR A 394 28.70 149.08 42.29
CA THR A 394 28.19 147.96 41.48
C THR A 394 27.67 146.78 42.33
N PRO A 395 26.51 146.17 42.00
CA PRO A 395 25.98 145.02 42.73
C PRO A 395 26.83 143.75 42.53
N VAL A 396 26.93 142.91 43.57
CA VAL A 396 27.70 141.65 43.55
C VAL A 396 26.93 140.57 42.77
N ASP A 397 27.44 140.19 41.60
CA ASP A 397 26.91 139.08 40.78
C ASP A 397 27.61 137.75 41.13
N LEU A 398 26.88 136.80 41.71
CA LEU A 398 27.38 135.47 42.07
C LEU A 398 27.07 134.40 41.02
N ASP A 399 26.26 134.68 39.99
CA ASP A 399 25.77 133.67 39.03
C ASP A 399 26.83 133.31 37.97
N SER A 400 27.63 134.29 37.55
CA SER A 400 28.71 134.06 36.57
C SER A 400 29.84 133.18 37.11
N GLU A 401 30.07 133.13 38.43
CA GLU A 401 31.16 132.37 39.07
C GLU A 401 30.78 130.94 39.51
N LEU A 402 29.49 130.63 39.60
CA LEU A 402 28.99 129.44 40.31
C LEU A 402 28.09 128.52 39.45
N SER A 403 27.74 128.92 38.22
CA SER A 403 26.85 128.15 37.33
C SER A 403 27.51 126.93 36.65
N SER A 404 28.84 126.83 36.63
CA SER A 404 29.59 125.75 35.95
C SER A 404 30.12 124.63 36.85
N LEU A 405 29.76 124.61 38.14
CA LEU A 405 30.31 123.67 39.15
C LEU A 405 29.31 122.59 39.58
N SER A 406 29.76 121.47 40.15
CA SER A 406 28.89 120.40 40.68
C SER A 406 28.17 120.83 41.98
N PHE A 407 27.05 120.17 42.35
CA PHE A 407 26.24 120.52 43.53
C PHE A 407 27.09 120.68 44.81
N GLU A 408 27.98 119.71 45.06
CA GLU A 408 28.82 119.67 46.25
C GLU A 408 29.86 120.81 46.27
N GLU A 409 30.42 121.14 45.10
CA GLU A 409 31.38 122.24 44.94
C GLU A 409 30.72 123.61 45.04
N GLN A 410 29.50 123.75 44.50
CA GLN A 410 28.71 124.98 44.58
C GLN A 410 28.40 125.35 46.03
N ALA A 411 27.94 124.38 46.84
CA ALA A 411 27.63 124.60 48.25
C ALA A 411 28.88 124.99 49.07
N LYS A 412 30.00 124.31 48.83
CA LYS A 412 31.27 124.55 49.54
C LYS A 412 31.84 125.94 49.27
N LYS A 413 31.72 126.42 48.03
CA LYS A 413 32.24 127.74 47.62
C LYS A 413 31.38 128.90 48.15
N LEU A 414 30.06 128.74 48.21
CA LEU A 414 29.15 129.72 48.84
C LEU A 414 29.43 129.87 50.34
N ALA A 415 29.63 128.76 51.06
CA ALA A 415 29.94 128.77 52.49
C ALA A 415 31.27 129.50 52.76
N SER A 416 32.32 129.20 51.99
CA SER A 416 33.63 129.84 52.13
C SER A 416 33.60 131.35 51.88
N LYS A 417 32.80 131.83 50.92
CA LYS A 417 32.71 133.26 50.59
C LYS A 417 31.99 134.05 51.70
N LEU A 418 30.95 133.48 52.30
CA LEU A 418 30.27 134.05 53.47
C LEU A 418 31.20 134.18 54.67
N GLU A 419 32.00 133.14 54.92
CA GLU A 419 32.95 133.13 56.04
C GLU A 419 34.04 134.19 55.87
N SER A 420 34.54 134.40 54.65
CA SER A 420 35.53 135.44 54.36
C SER A 420 35.01 136.87 54.59
N GLU A 421 33.75 137.16 54.25
CA GLU A 421 33.12 138.46 54.47
C GLU A 421 32.85 138.73 55.95
N ASN A 422 32.42 137.72 56.71
CA ASN A 422 32.25 137.85 58.16
C ASN A 422 33.57 138.22 58.86
N ILE A 423 34.68 137.59 58.48
CA ILE A 423 36.02 137.90 59.02
C ILE A 423 36.41 139.36 58.74
N LEU A 424 36.08 139.87 57.54
CA LEU A 424 36.34 141.27 57.18
C LEU A 424 35.54 142.25 58.04
N VAL A 425 34.26 141.95 58.30
CA VAL A 425 33.38 142.78 59.14
C VAL A 425 33.87 142.82 60.59
N GLU A 426 34.27 141.67 61.17
CA GLU A 426 34.79 141.60 62.54
C GLU A 426 36.08 142.41 62.71
N LYS A 427 36.99 142.30 61.74
CA LYS A 427 38.25 143.05 61.73
C LYS A 427 38.01 144.55 61.60
N TYR A 428 36.98 144.95 60.87
CA TYR A 428 36.60 146.35 60.71
C TYR A 428 36.00 146.97 61.99
N LEU A 429 35.19 146.21 62.72
CA LEU A 429 34.63 146.61 64.01
C LEU A 429 35.71 146.79 65.08
N ALA A 430 36.67 145.87 65.18
CA ALA A 430 37.79 145.93 66.13
C ALA A 430 38.65 147.18 65.95
N GLY A 431 38.95 147.57 64.70
CA GLY A 431 39.71 148.79 64.39
C GLY A 431 39.00 150.09 64.78
N LYS A 432 37.66 150.13 64.68
CA LYS A 432 36.89 151.32 65.11
C LYS A 432 36.79 151.46 66.64
N GLU A 433 36.82 150.38 67.41
CA GLU A 433 36.86 150.46 68.87
C GLU A 433 38.19 151.04 69.40
N GLU A 434 39.31 150.64 68.79
CA GLU A 434 40.64 151.20 69.11
C GLU A 434 40.74 152.70 68.77
N ALA A 435 40.20 153.12 67.62
CA ALA A 435 40.16 154.53 67.23
C ALA A 435 39.30 155.39 68.18
N LYS A 436 38.22 154.83 68.74
CA LYS A 436 37.33 155.51 69.69
C LYS A 436 37.97 155.64 71.09
N ALA A 437 38.87 154.74 71.47
CA ALA A 437 39.63 154.80 72.72
C ALA A 437 40.75 155.85 72.69
N ALA A 438 41.35 156.10 71.51
CA ALA A 438 42.41 157.10 71.34
C ALA A 438 41.91 158.56 71.38
N ALA A 439 40.64 158.81 71.04
CA ALA A 439 40.05 160.15 71.01
C ALA A 439 39.55 160.67 72.38
N LYS A 440 39.76 159.92 73.48
CA LYS A 440 39.23 160.24 74.82
C LYS A 440 40.31 160.50 75.88
N LYS A 441 41.58 160.63 75.47
CA LYS A 441 42.73 161.13 76.26
C LYS A 441 43.12 162.50 75.73
#